data_AF-A0A355VBV3-F1
#
_entry.id   AF-A0A355VBV3-F1
#
_cell.length_a   1.000
_cell.length_b   1.000
_cell.length_c   1.000
_cell.angle_alpha   90.00
_cell.angle_beta   90.00
_cell.angle_gamma   90.00
#
_symmetry.space_group_name_H-M   'P 1'
#
loop_
_entity.id
_entity.type
_entity.pdbx_description
1 polymer ?
#
loop_
_entity_poly.entity_id
_entity_poly.type
_entity_poly.pdbx_seq_one_letter_code
_entity_poly.pdbx_strand_id
1 'polypeptide(L)' 'MTGYYIYASINDGKPSLQVVDADSQETCLDWAGHEASNSPETPEISDQDLQELFRRLLLVSCRQKLKARVKQAKARGGQH' A
#
# COMPACT_ATOMS: atom_id res chain seq x y z
N MET A 1 -2.15 14.92 -8.68
CA MET A 1 -3.34 14.10 -8.99
C MET A 1 -3.53 13.23 -7.76
N THR A 2 -4.59 13.42 -6.97
CA THR A 2 -4.74 12.69 -5.70
C THR A 2 -4.98 11.21 -5.99
N GLY A 3 -4.02 10.35 -5.68
CA GLY A 3 -4.03 8.97 -6.14
C GLY A 3 -2.90 8.15 -5.55
N TYR A 4 -2.90 6.87 -5.89
CA TYR A 4 -1.77 5.98 -5.66
C TYR A 4 -1.32 5.40 -6.99
N TYR A 5 0.00 5.30 -7.17
CA TYR A 5 0.55 4.41 -8.18
C TYR A 5 0.69 3.02 -7.57
N ILE A 6 0.19 2.02 -8.29
CA ILE A 6 0.24 0.62 -7.87
C ILE A 6 1.13 -0.11 -8.86
N TYR A 7 2.22 -0.67 -8.35
CA TYR A 7 3.16 -1.47 -9.11
C TYR A 7 3.07 -2.90 -8.60
N ALA A 8 2.54 -3.79 -9.45
CA ALA A 8 2.46 -5.21 -9.18
C ALA A 8 3.37 -5.94 -10.18
N SER A 9 4.16 -6.88 -9.68
CA SER A 9 5.06 -7.70 -10.51
C SER A 9 5.21 -9.09 -9.93
N ILE A 10 5.68 -10.02 -10.76
CA ILE A 10 6.12 -11.34 -10.33
C ILE A 10 7.62 -11.40 -10.57
N ASN A 11 8.40 -11.57 -9.49
CA ASN A 11 9.86 -11.70 -9.52
C ASN A 11 10.22 -13.11 -9.05
N ASP A 12 10.87 -13.90 -9.91
CA ASP A 12 11.25 -15.29 -9.63
C ASP A 12 10.06 -16.17 -9.16
N GLY A 13 8.90 -15.99 -9.80
CA GLY A 13 7.66 -16.69 -9.45
C GLY A 13 6.97 -16.16 -8.19
N LYS A 14 7.51 -15.13 -7.53
CA LYS A 14 6.96 -14.54 -6.31
C LYS A 14 6.29 -13.20 -6.61
N PRO A 15 5.04 -12.98 -6.18
CA PRO A 15 4.39 -11.70 -6.35
C PRO A 15 5.00 -10.64 -5.44
N SER A 16 5.03 -9.41 -5.93
CA SER A 16 5.37 -8.21 -5.18
C SER A 16 4.40 -7.08 -5.50
N LEU A 17 4.19 -6.23 -4.51
CA LEU A 17 3.29 -5.09 -4.58
C LEU A 17 3.93 -3.87 -3.93
N GLN A 18 4.04 -2.79 -4.71
CA GLN A 18 4.43 -1.48 -4.21
C GLN A 18 3.31 -0.46 -4.46
N VAL A 19 3.01 0.34 -3.44
CA VAL A 19 2.02 1.42 -3.54
C VAL A 19 2.70 2.74 -3.18
N VAL A 20 2.67 3.70 -4.09
CA VAL A 20 3.32 5.01 -3.95
C VAL A 20 2.28 6.13 -3.96
N ASP A 21 2.36 7.05 -3.00
CA ASP A 21 1.51 8.25 -2.96
C ASP A 21 1.84 9.15 -4.16
N ALA A 22 0.85 9.44 -5.01
CA ALA A 22 1.10 10.19 -6.23
C ALA A 22 1.49 11.66 -5.98
N ASP A 23 1.11 12.23 -4.82
CA ASP A 23 1.43 13.61 -4.48
C ASP A 23 2.82 13.71 -3.82
N SER A 24 3.15 12.86 -2.85
CA SER A 24 4.43 12.92 -2.11
C SER A 24 5.53 12.04 -2.65
N GLN A 25 5.23 11.13 -3.58
CA GLN A 25 6.15 10.07 -4.05
C GLN A 25 6.63 9.14 -2.93
N GLU A 26 5.99 9.17 -1.76
CA GLU A 26 6.32 8.29 -0.65
C GLU A 26 5.76 6.87 -0.88
N THR A 27 6.60 5.87 -0.68
CA THR A 27 6.17 4.48 -0.62
C THR A 27 5.27 4.27 0.60
N CYS A 28 4.01 3.97 0.35
CA CYS A 28 2.99 3.72 1.37
C CYS A 28 2.86 2.23 1.72
N LEU A 29 3.20 1.36 0.78
CA LEU A 29 3.27 -0.08 0.96
C LEU A 29 4.39 -0.63 0.10
N ASP A 30 5.22 -1.47 0.69
CA ASP A 30 6.15 -2.34 -0.01
C ASP A 30 5.96 -3.74 0.56
N TRP A 31 5.65 -4.68 -0.32
CA TRP A 31 5.37 -6.06 0.04
C TRP A 31 5.92 -6.98 -1.03
N ALA A 32 6.54 -8.06 -0.61
CA ALA A 32 6.98 -9.11 -1.51
C ALA A 32 6.82 -10.46 -0.82
N GLY A 33 6.35 -11.45 -1.58
CA GLY A 33 6.04 -12.80 -1.09
C GLY A 33 7.27 -13.64 -0.68
N HIS A 34 8.40 -13.03 -0.33
CA HIS A 34 9.62 -13.72 0.11
C HIS A 34 9.88 -13.65 1.62
N GLU A 35 9.30 -12.68 2.33
CA GLU A 35 9.63 -12.40 3.74
C GLU A 35 9.01 -13.40 4.75
N ALA A 36 8.09 -14.27 4.33
CA ALA A 36 7.26 -15.05 5.24
C ALA A 36 7.70 -16.51 5.47
N SER A 37 8.51 -17.10 4.60
CA SER A 37 8.90 -18.52 4.72
C SER A 37 10.41 -18.70 4.60
N ASN A 38 11.06 -18.91 5.75
CA ASN A 38 12.44 -19.40 5.85
C ASN A 38 12.57 -20.90 5.52
N SER A 39 11.58 -21.49 4.85
CA SER A 39 11.59 -22.90 4.44
C SER A 39 11.86 -23.02 2.93
N PRO A 40 12.85 -23.80 2.49
CA PRO A 40 13.20 -23.96 1.07
C PRO A 40 12.20 -24.82 0.28
N GLU A 41 11.23 -25.45 0.94
CA GLU A 41 10.25 -26.31 0.29
C GLU A 41 8.93 -25.55 0.14
N THR A 42 8.67 -25.11 -1.10
CA THR A 42 7.50 -24.34 -1.57
C THR A 42 7.31 -22.96 -0.93
N PRO A 43 7.53 -21.85 -1.66
CA PRO A 43 7.22 -20.51 -1.18
C PRO A 43 5.72 -20.27 -1.37
N GLU A 44 4.88 -21.04 -0.67
CA GLU A 44 3.45 -20.78 -0.67
C GLU A 44 3.17 -19.58 0.23
N ILE A 45 2.53 -18.57 -0.36
CA ILE A 45 2.00 -17.41 0.36
C ILE A 45 0.88 -17.93 1.25
N SER A 46 1.00 -17.75 2.56
CA SER A 46 -0.03 -18.20 3.48
C SER A 46 -1.27 -17.31 3.38
N ASP A 47 -2.43 -17.84 3.75
CA ASP A 47 -3.65 -17.05 3.92
C ASP A 47 -3.42 -15.88 4.89
N GLN A 48 -2.55 -16.05 5.88
CA GLN A 48 -2.20 -15.00 6.84
C GLN A 48 -1.45 -13.85 6.18
N ASP A 49 -0.50 -14.15 5.27
CA ASP A 49 0.24 -13.14 4.52
C ASP A 49 -0.69 -12.35 3.60
N LEU A 50 -1.62 -13.06 2.95
CA LEU A 50 -2.63 -12.44 2.10
C LEU A 50 -3.54 -11.54 2.93
N GLN A 51 -4.03 -12.02 4.08
CA GLN A 51 -4.85 -11.22 5.00
C GLN A 51 -4.11 -9.96 5.46
N GLU A 52 -2.83 -10.07 5.82
CA GLU A 52 -2.03 -8.93 6.23
C GLU A 52 -1.84 -7.92 5.10
N LEU A 53 -1.58 -8.39 3.88
CA LEU A 53 -1.53 -7.54 2.69
C LEU A 53 -2.83 -6.75 2.50
N PHE A 54 -3.99 -7.43 2.59
CA PHE A 54 -5.29 -6.77 2.48
C PHE A 54 -5.54 -5.76 3.62
N ARG A 55 -5.15 -6.08 4.87
CA ARG A 55 -5.23 -5.13 6.00
C ARG A 55 -4.41 -3.87 5.70
N ARG A 56 -3.17 -4.02 5.25
CA ARG A 56 -2.29 -2.89 4.90
C ARG A 56 -2.88 -2.05 3.76
N LEU A 57 -3.44 -2.67 2.72
CA LEU A 57 -4.10 -1.96 1.61
C LEU A 57 -5.34 -1.15 2.05
N LEU A 58 -6.15 -1.72 2.95
CA LEU A 58 -7.29 -1.01 3.53
C LEU A 58 -6.84 0.22 4.34
N LEU A 59 -5.78 0.08 5.14
CA LEU A 59 -5.21 1.20 5.91
C LEU A 59 -4.67 2.31 5.00
N VAL A 60 -3.99 1.97 3.90
CA VAL A 60 -3.54 2.94 2.90
C VAL A 60 -4.73 3.72 2.31
N SER A 61 -5.81 3.03 1.95
CA SER A 61 -7.03 3.65 1.43
C SER A 61 -7.68 4.61 2.43
N CYS A 62 -7.68 4.26 3.73
CA CYS A 62 -8.15 5.14 4.80
C CYS A 62 -7.29 6.40 4.94
N ARG A 63 -5.96 6.27 4.87
CA ARG A 63 -5.03 7.41 4.93
C ARG A 63 -5.30 8.42 3.82
N GLN A 64 -5.62 7.96 2.61
CA GLN A 64 -5.98 8.83 1.48
C GLN A 64 -7.24 9.65 1.75
N LYS A 65 -8.31 9.01 2.22
CA LYS A 65 -9.58 9.68 2.56
C LYS A 65 -9.37 10.73 3.64
N LEU A 66 -8.57 10.42 4.67
CA LEU A 66 -8.24 11.36 5.74
C LEU A 66 -7.42 12.55 5.22
N LYS A 67 -6.37 12.31 4.42
CA LYS A 67 -5.58 13.38 3.78
C LYS A 67 -6.47 14.31 2.95
N ALA A 68 -7.41 13.76 2.16
CA ALA A 68 -8.34 14.55 1.36
C ALA A 68 -9.26 15.44 2.23
N ARG A 69 -9.82 14.89 3.32
CA ARG A 69 -10.64 15.66 4.27
C ARG A 69 -9.87 16.77 4.97
N VAL A 70 -8.62 16.51 5.37
CA VAL A 70 -7.75 17.53 6.00
C VAL A 70 -7.42 18.65 5.00
N LYS A 71 -7.10 18.32 3.74
CA LYS A 71 -6.88 19.32 2.68
C LYS A 71 -8.14 20.20 2.48
N GLN A 72 -9.33 19.59 2.44
CA GLN A 72 -10.61 20.33 2.32
C GLN A 72 -10.88 21.25 3.52
N ALA A 73 -10.63 20.79 4.75
CA ALA A 73 -10.83 21.59 5.95
C ALA A 73 -9.88 22.81 5.99
N LYS A 74 -8.60 22.63 5.65
CA LYS A 74 -7.63 23.73 5.57
C LYS A 74 -8.00 24.77 4.51
N ALA A 75 -8.49 24.34 3.35
CA ALA A 75 -8.92 25.25 2.30
C ALA A 75 -10.09 26.15 2.72
N ARG A 76 -11.00 25.64 3.58
CA ARG A 76 -12.13 26.41 4.12
C ARG A 76 -11.73 27.38 5.24
N GLY A 77 -10.71 27.04 6.03
CA GLY A 77 -10.24 27.88 7.13
C GLY A 77 -9.34 29.05 6.72
N GLY A 78 -8.80 29.05 5.50
CA GLY A 78 -7.93 30.11 4.98
C GLY A 78 -8.65 31.20 4.16
N GLN A 79 -9.99 31.20 4.13
CA GLN A 79 -10.81 32.17 3.39
C GLN A 79 -11.40 33.29 4.28
N HIS A 80 -10.88 33.49 5.48
CA HIS A 80 -11.31 34.53 6.42
C HIS A 80 -10.18 35.52 6.72
#